data_AF-A0A2P6QHF9-F1
#
_entry.id   AF-A0A2P6QHF9-F1
#
_cell.length_a   1.000
_cell.length_b   1.000
_cell.length_c   1.000
_cell.angle_alpha   90.00
_cell.angle_beta   90.00
_cell.angle_gamma   90.00
#
_symmetry.space_group_name_H-M   'P 1'
#
loop_
_entity.id
_entity.type
_entity.pdbx_description
1 polymer ?
#
loop_
_entity_poly.entity_id
_entity_poly.type
_entity_poly.pdbx_seq_one_letter_code
_entity_poly.pdbx_strand_id
1 'polypeptide(L)'
;MEFCENSSVNSKSKKGCKLLDVSGSGQIVAEGRWSSSDPNMLVHFVPLGPNAMRVWVDTLKVPIASLWRPSSELEIIEDVISTTEAWPADKVVMF
;
A
#
# COMPACT_ATOMS: atom_id res chain seq x y z
N MET A 1 18.98 -7.25 -17.36
CA MET A 1 17.92 -7.03 -16.36
C MET A 1 16.76 -6.39 -17.10
N GLU A 2 15.89 -7.23 -17.65
CA GLU A 2 14.65 -6.74 -18.27
C GLU A 2 13.56 -6.76 -17.21
N PHE A 3 13.05 -5.58 -16.87
CA PHE A 3 11.73 -5.46 -16.27
C PHE A 3 10.72 -5.66 -17.40
N CYS A 4 10.31 -6.92 -17.63
CA CYS A 4 9.10 -7.17 -18.39
C CYS A 4 7.89 -6.94 -17.48
N GLU A 5 7.47 -5.68 -17.35
CA GLU A 5 6.11 -5.40 -16.94
C GLU A 5 5.20 -5.73 -18.13
N ASN A 6 4.70 -6.98 -18.14
CA ASN A 6 3.61 -7.38 -19.02
C ASN A 6 2.39 -6.49 -18.72
N SER A 7 2.25 -5.44 -19.53
CA SER A 7 1.09 -4.57 -19.57
C SER A 7 -0.06 -5.32 -20.24
N SER A 8 -0.66 -6.25 -19.51
CA SER A 8 -2.08 -6.57 -19.74
C SER A 8 -2.87 -5.37 -19.24
N VAL A 9 -3.17 -4.45 -20.17
CA VAL A 9 -4.19 -3.42 -20.04
C VAL A 9 -5.53 -4.08 -19.71
N ASN A 10 -5.76 -4.36 -18.42
CA ASN A 10 -7.08 -4.69 -17.93
C ASN A 10 -7.72 -3.37 -17.48
N SER A 11 -8.68 -2.89 -18.28
CA SER A 11 -9.58 -1.78 -18.00
C SER A 11 -10.53 -2.09 -16.82
N LYS A 12 -9.99 -2.58 -15.70
CA LYS A 12 -10.65 -2.57 -14.40
C LYS A 12 -10.34 -1.20 -13.81
N SER A 13 -11.38 -0.41 -13.58
CA SER A 13 -11.32 0.80 -12.76
C SER A 13 -10.28 0.62 -11.66
N LYS A 14 -9.24 1.48 -11.65
CA LYS A 14 -8.25 1.51 -10.57
C LYS A 14 -9.06 1.68 -9.27
N LYS A 15 -9.23 0.60 -8.51
CA LYS A 15 -10.07 0.63 -7.31
C LYS A 15 -9.37 1.54 -6.31
N GLY A 16 -10.00 2.67 -6.00
CA GLY A 16 -9.49 3.61 -5.01
C GLY A 16 -9.50 2.94 -3.64
N CYS A 17 -8.54 3.31 -2.80
CA CYS A 17 -8.55 2.88 -1.42
C CYS A 17 -8.07 3.98 -0.48
N LYS A 18 -8.57 3.94 0.75
CA LYS A 18 -8.12 4.74 1.89
C LYS A 18 -7.36 3.83 2.84
N LEU A 19 -6.22 4.31 3.32
CA LEU A 19 -5.39 3.63 4.30
C LEU A 19 -5.72 4.20 5.67
N LEU A 20 -6.14 3.33 6.58
CA LEU A 20 -6.38 3.66 7.98
C LEU A 20 -5.09 3.53 8.78
N ASP A 21 -4.94 4.39 9.77
CA ASP A 21 -3.81 4.39 10.70
C ASP A 21 -3.60 3.01 11.34
N VAL A 22 -2.34 2.57 11.33
CA VAL A 22 -1.95 1.23 11.76
C VAL A 22 -2.13 0.98 13.25
N SER A 23 -2.10 2.04 14.08
CA SER A 23 -2.35 1.95 15.52
C SER A 23 -3.82 1.63 15.85
N GLY A 24 -4.72 1.75 14.87
CA GLY A 24 -6.14 1.49 15.05
C GLY A 24 -6.95 2.71 15.48
N SER A 25 -6.43 3.93 15.33
CA SER A 25 -7.16 5.18 15.60
C SER A 25 -8.38 5.38 14.67
N GLY A 26 -8.45 4.64 13.56
CA GLY A 26 -9.48 4.78 12.53
C GLY A 26 -9.31 6.02 11.66
N GLN A 27 -8.24 6.79 11.84
CA GLN A 27 -7.92 7.95 11.01
C GLN A 27 -7.48 7.50 9.62
N ILE A 28 -7.93 8.20 8.57
CA ILE A 28 -7.40 8.01 7.22
C ILE A 28 -6.06 8.74 7.13
N VAL A 29 -4.98 8.01 6.89
CA VAL A 29 -3.61 8.53 6.81
C VAL A 29 -3.16 8.79 5.38
N ALA A 30 -3.72 8.05 4.41
CA ALA A 30 -3.47 8.25 2.99
C ALA A 30 -4.60 7.72 2.11
N GLU A 31 -4.57 8.15 0.86
CA GLU A 31 -5.37 7.64 -0.25
C GLU A 31 -4.45 7.05 -1.32
N GLY A 32 -4.98 6.06 -2.03
CA GLY A 32 -4.20 5.25 -2.92
C GLY A 32 -5.02 4.40 -3.86
N ARG A 33 -4.33 3.48 -4.53
CA ARG A 33 -4.94 2.51 -5.44
C ARG A 33 -4.59 1.10 -4.99
N TRP A 34 -5.60 0.24 -4.93
CA TRP A 34 -5.37 -1.17 -4.69
C TRP A 34 -4.58 -1.82 -5.83
N SER A 35 -3.64 -2.70 -5.50
CA SER A 35 -2.84 -3.47 -6.46
C SER A 35 -3.08 -4.97 -6.36
N SER A 36 -2.97 -5.58 -5.18
CA SER A 36 -3.12 -7.04 -5.01
C SER A 36 -3.42 -7.42 -3.55
N SER A 37 -3.92 -8.64 -3.35
CA SER A 37 -4.05 -9.32 -2.05
C SER A 37 -3.46 -10.74 -2.07
N ASP A 38 -2.67 -11.07 -3.09
CA ASP A 38 -1.96 -12.35 -3.16
C ASP A 38 -0.77 -12.34 -2.18
N PRO A 39 -0.71 -13.27 -1.21
CA PRO A 39 0.31 -13.29 -0.17
C PRO A 39 1.74 -13.48 -0.70
N ASN A 40 1.92 -14.00 -1.92
CA ASN A 40 3.23 -14.19 -2.54
C ASN A 40 3.73 -12.96 -3.31
N MET A 41 2.87 -11.94 -3.50
CA MET A 41 3.28 -10.71 -4.17
C MET A 41 4.33 -9.97 -3.36
N LEU A 42 5.35 -9.44 -4.05
CA LEU A 42 6.43 -8.72 -3.40
C LEU A 42 6.08 -7.23 -3.21
N VAL A 43 6.49 -6.73 -2.04
CA VAL A 43 6.60 -5.32 -1.67
C VAL A 43 8.01 -5.15 -1.11
N HIS A 44 8.83 -4.29 -1.73
CA HIS A 44 10.25 -4.12 -1.35
C HIS A 44 11.01 -5.44 -1.19
N PHE A 45 10.82 -6.35 -2.16
CA PHE A 45 11.43 -7.70 -2.18
C PHE A 45 10.97 -8.65 -1.08
N VAL A 46 10.01 -8.26 -0.24
CA VAL A 46 9.43 -9.09 0.83
C VAL A 46 8.03 -9.56 0.41
N PRO A 47 7.68 -10.85 0.60
CA PRO A 47 6.32 -11.33 0.38
C PRO A 47 5.30 -10.58 1.24
N LEU A 48 4.16 -10.24 0.64
CA LEU A 48 3.07 -9.51 1.29
C LEU A 48 2.57 -10.24 2.55
N GLY A 49 2.43 -11.56 2.45
CA GLY A 49 1.91 -12.41 3.52
C GLY A 49 0.39 -12.36 3.65
N PRO A 50 -0.17 -13.18 4.55
CA PRO A 50 -1.62 -13.24 4.77
C PRO A 50 -2.16 -11.94 5.40
N ASN A 51 -3.45 -11.68 5.20
CA ASN A 51 -4.19 -10.54 5.78
C ASN A 51 -3.60 -9.16 5.44
N ALA A 52 -2.93 -9.07 4.30
CA ALA A 52 -2.30 -7.85 3.82
C ALA A 52 -2.74 -7.53 2.39
N MET A 53 -2.71 -6.25 2.04
CA MET A 53 -2.99 -5.75 0.70
C MET A 53 -1.80 -4.93 0.23
N ARG A 54 -1.44 -5.11 -1.04
CA ARG A 54 -0.50 -4.24 -1.73
C ARG A 54 -1.27 -3.06 -2.30
N VAL A 55 -0.86 -1.86 -1.91
CA VAL A 55 -1.50 -0.59 -2.27
C VAL A 55 -0.46 0.38 -2.81
N TRP A 56 -0.84 1.19 -3.79
CA TRP A 56 -0.08 2.36 -4.21
C TRP A 56 -0.48 3.53 -3.33
N VAL A 57 0.49 4.26 -2.78
CA VAL A 57 0.24 5.48 -2.02
C VAL A 57 0.28 6.68 -2.97
N ASP A 58 -0.87 7.31 -3.23
CA ASP A 58 -0.97 8.42 -4.17
C ASP A 58 -1.03 9.78 -3.47
N THR A 59 -1.66 9.86 -2.29
CA THR A 59 -1.87 11.13 -1.57
C THR A 59 -1.83 10.91 -0.07
N LEU A 60 -1.08 11.76 0.63
CA LEU A 60 -0.97 11.73 2.08
C LEU A 60 -2.04 12.63 2.71
N LYS A 61 -2.65 12.17 3.80
CA LYS A 61 -3.52 12.97 4.66
C LYS A 61 -2.84 13.30 5.99
N VAL A 62 -2.00 12.39 6.48
CA VAL A 62 -1.19 12.54 7.69
C VAL A 62 0.24 12.07 7.38
N PRO A 63 1.13 12.97 6.88
CA PRO A 63 2.47 12.58 6.42
C PRO A 63 3.35 11.93 7.50
N ILE A 64 3.13 12.28 8.76
CA ILE A 64 3.87 11.76 9.92
C ILE A 64 3.30 10.44 10.47
N ALA A 65 2.32 9.84 9.81
CA ALA A 65 1.73 8.58 10.26
C ALA A 65 2.72 7.41 10.06
N SER A 66 2.74 6.49 11.02
CA SER A 66 3.61 5.32 10.99
C SER A 66 3.26 4.35 9.87
N LEU A 67 4.28 3.74 9.28
CA LEU A 67 4.11 2.58 8.40
C LEU A 67 3.70 1.33 9.18
N TRP A 68 3.05 0.38 8.50
CA TRP A 68 2.71 -0.90 9.14
C TRP A 68 3.94 -1.77 9.40
N ARG A 69 4.91 -1.72 8.49
CA ARG A 69 6.16 -2.50 8.54
C ARG A 69 7.34 -1.55 8.28
N PRO A 70 7.65 -0.65 9.24
CA PRO A 70 8.75 0.28 9.06
C PRO A 70 10.09 -0.48 8.96
N SER A 71 11.03 0.12 8.25
CA SER A 71 12.43 -0.30 8.20
C SER A 71 13.32 0.77 8.82
N SER A 72 14.63 0.54 8.91
CA SER A 72 15.57 1.57 9.35
C SER A 72 15.63 2.78 8.40
N GLU A 73 15.11 2.66 7.18
CA GLU A 73 15.12 3.70 6.14
C GLU A 73 13.73 4.31 5.91
N LEU A 74 12.65 3.60 6.27
CA LEU A 74 11.27 4.00 6.03
C LEU A 74 10.47 3.90 7.33
N GLU A 75 10.14 5.04 7.93
CA GLU A 75 9.41 5.07 9.21
C GLU A 75 8.00 5.63 9.06
N ILE A 76 7.85 6.66 8.22
CA ILE A 76 6.60 7.39 8.04
C ILE A 76 6.07 7.27 6.62
N ILE A 77 4.77 7.54 6.47
CA ILE A 77 4.09 7.41 5.18
C ILE A 77 4.58 8.42 4.13
N GLU A 78 5.24 9.50 4.56
CA GLU A 78 5.89 10.47 3.67
C GLU A 78 7.03 9.87 2.83
N ASP A 79 7.76 8.91 3.39
CA ASP A 79 8.92 8.30 2.73
C ASP A 79 8.53 7.37 1.57
N VAL A 80 7.24 7.03 1.46
CA VAL A 80 6.69 6.00 0.56
C VAL A 80 5.64 6.54 -0.41
N ILE A 81 5.60 7.86 -0.60
CA ILE A 81 4.72 8.44 -1.61
C ILE A 81 5.10 7.94 -3.00
N SER A 82 4.10 7.60 -3.82
CA SER A 82 4.29 7.03 -5.16
C SER A 82 5.01 5.68 -5.22
N THR A 83 5.06 4.92 -4.11
CA THR A 83 5.52 3.53 -4.08
C THR A 83 4.37 2.56 -3.82
N THR A 84 4.65 1.26 -3.91
CA THR A 84 3.75 0.23 -3.40
C THR A 84 4.13 -0.12 -1.97
N GLU A 85 3.14 -0.13 -1.08
CA GLU A 85 3.30 -0.54 0.31
C GLU A 85 2.39 -1.71 0.68
N ALA A 86 2.81 -2.45 1.70
CA ALA A 86 1.99 -3.47 2.34
C ALA A 86 1.17 -2.81 3.45
N TRP A 87 -0.14 -3.02 3.42
CA TRP A 87 -1.06 -2.51 4.45
C TRP A 87 -1.92 -3.64 5.03
N PRO A 88 -2.33 -3.57 6.30
CA PRO A 88 -3.27 -4.53 6.86
C PRO A 88 -4.59 -4.51 6.10
N ALA A 89 -5.10 -5.67 5.70
CA ALA A 89 -6.33 -5.76 4.91
C ALA A 89 -7.56 -5.19 5.64
N ASP A 90 -7.60 -5.31 6.96
CA ASP A 90 -8.63 -4.73 7.83
C ASP A 90 -8.54 -3.19 7.95
N LYS A 91 -7.45 -2.59 7.47
CA LYS A 91 -7.18 -1.15 7.50
C LYS A 91 -7.15 -0.53 6.11
N VAL A 92 -7.63 -1.24 5.10
CA VAL A 92 -7.82 -0.73 3.74
C VAL A 92 -9.32 -0.63 3.45
N VAL A 93 -9.78 0.58 3.16
CA VAL A 93 -11.18 0.84 2.79
C VAL A 93 -11.25 1.16 1.30
N MET A 94 -11.90 0.27 0.54
CA MET A 94 -12.08 0.42 -0.92
C MET A 94 -13.22 1.39 -1.25
N PHE A 95 -13.10 2.16 -2.34
CA PHE A 95 -14.15 3.04 -2.86
C PHE A 95 -14.14 3.15 -4.39
#